data_AF-A0A423HNR0-F1
#
_entry.id   AF-A0A423HNR0-F1
#
_cell.length_a   1.000
_cell.length_b   1.000
_cell.length_c   1.000
_cell.angle_alpha   90.00
_cell.angle_beta   90.00
_cell.angle_gamma   90.00
#
_symmetry.space_group_name_H-M   'P 1'
#
loop_
_entity.id
_entity.type
_entity.pdbx_description
1 polymer ?
#
loop_
_entity_poly.entity_id
_entity_poly.type
_entity_poly.pdbx_seq_one_letter_code
_entity_poly.pdbx_strand_id
1 'polypeptide(L)'
;MSDLEHVTQPFNARLVMIGFGCIGKGVLPLLLRHLELEPQRLLILSPDEDARLLAQEFGVAHRTEKLDQNNYEAVLAPLLSAGDFLLNLSVGVSSLSLIQFAQRKDVLYLDTCIEPWEGGYTDPDKSLSERSNYALREAALRLRDESAQGLPTALLTHGANPGLVSHLVKQALFNLARDLGDTTPLPVTREEWAQLARRLNIRCIHIAERDSQYASQHKTANEFVNTWSVDGFISEGSQPAELGWGSHEKALPEDGYYHAFGCQAGIYLQRPGASTPVRTWTPSTGPTHGLLVTHNEALSIADYLTLGQGRQPIYRPTVHYAYRPCDDALLSVHELAERNWKPQTSQRLLNDDILDGDEELGVLLMGHARNSYWYGSRLSIHQARALCPHNSATSLQVTAAVLAGVIWAIRNPQRGIIEPDELPFREILQICMPYLGKVEGIYTDWTPLSGRHSLMPEQTDESDPWQFVNVRIT
;
A
#
# COMPACT_ATOMS: atom_id res chain seq x y z
N MET A 1 -8.63 28.74 1.33
CA MET A 1 -9.41 27.83 2.19
C MET A 1 -10.72 27.57 1.47
N SER A 2 -10.80 26.49 0.68
CA SER A 2 -12.09 26.08 0.12
C SER A 2 -12.86 25.38 1.24
N ASP A 3 -14.12 25.75 1.40
CA ASP A 3 -15.10 25.12 2.29
C ASP A 3 -15.28 23.64 1.92
N LEU A 4 -14.37 22.79 2.39
CA LEU A 4 -14.65 21.38 2.56
C LEU A 4 -15.62 21.34 3.74
N GLU A 5 -16.90 21.06 3.49
CA GLU A 5 -17.85 20.73 4.56
C GLU A 5 -17.17 19.70 5.45
N HIS A 6 -16.78 20.13 6.66
CA HIS A 6 -16.08 19.29 7.61
C HIS A 6 -17.06 18.21 8.06
N VAL A 7 -16.95 17.01 7.47
CA VAL A 7 -17.64 15.83 7.98
C VAL A 7 -16.90 15.43 9.25
N THR A 8 -17.32 16.02 10.38
CA THR A 8 -16.85 15.57 11.68
C THR A 8 -17.58 14.28 12.05
N GLN A 9 -16.83 13.21 12.25
CA GLN A 9 -17.32 11.90 12.64
C GLN A 9 -17.35 11.80 14.17
N PRO A 10 -18.52 11.57 14.80
CA PRO A 10 -18.61 11.32 16.23
C PRO A 10 -17.74 10.13 16.64
N PHE A 11 -16.87 10.32 17.64
CA PHE A 11 -16.02 9.28 18.18
C PHE A 11 -15.69 9.55 19.67
N ASN A 12 -16.56 9.09 20.55
CA ASN A 12 -16.46 9.29 22.00
C ASN A 12 -15.69 8.17 22.74
N ALA A 13 -14.72 7.52 22.09
CA ALA A 13 -13.91 6.44 22.68
C ALA A 13 -12.42 6.81 22.69
N ARG A 14 -11.55 5.93 23.21
CA ARG A 14 -10.10 6.14 23.21
C ARG A 14 -9.49 5.67 21.90
N LEU A 15 -8.43 6.34 21.47
CA LEU A 15 -7.58 5.89 20.37
C LEU A 15 -6.16 5.70 20.88
N VAL A 16 -5.62 4.49 20.72
CA VAL A 16 -4.21 4.21 20.95
C VAL A 16 -3.53 4.05 19.60
N MET A 17 -2.56 4.91 19.32
CA MET A 17 -1.73 4.88 18.13
C MET A 17 -0.38 4.23 18.46
N ILE A 18 -0.01 3.17 17.74
CA ILE A 18 1.31 2.54 17.84
C ILE A 18 2.15 3.03 16.67
N GLY A 19 3.32 3.60 16.95
CA GLY A 19 4.19 4.20 15.96
C GLY A 19 3.87 5.68 15.72
N PHE A 20 4.91 6.50 15.72
CA PHE A 20 4.80 7.95 15.47
C PHE A 20 5.90 8.43 14.51
N GLY A 21 6.14 7.64 13.45
CA GLY A 21 6.98 8.02 12.31
C GLY A 21 6.24 8.93 11.32
N CYS A 22 6.67 9.00 10.06
CA CYS A 22 6.08 9.89 9.04
C CYS A 22 4.55 9.81 8.96
N ILE A 23 3.97 8.59 8.94
CA ILE A 23 2.52 8.39 8.82
C ILE A 23 1.79 8.78 10.12
N GLY A 24 2.30 8.36 11.28
CA GLY A 24 1.72 8.73 12.58
C GLY A 24 1.69 10.25 12.79
N LYS A 25 2.81 10.92 12.49
CA LYS A 25 2.94 12.39 12.55
C LYS A 25 1.96 13.07 11.59
N GLY A 26 1.84 12.56 10.37
CA GLY A 26 0.97 13.14 9.35
C GLY A 26 -0.53 12.91 9.56
N VAL A 27 -0.94 11.77 10.13
CA VAL A 27 -2.36 11.45 10.32
C VAL A 27 -2.95 12.11 11.57
N LEU A 28 -2.14 12.37 12.59
CA LEU A 28 -2.60 12.99 13.83
C LEU A 28 -3.43 14.28 13.60
N PRO A 29 -2.96 15.28 12.84
CA PRO A 29 -3.77 16.47 12.55
C PRO A 29 -5.03 16.17 11.74
N LEU A 30 -5.07 15.11 10.94
CA LEU A 30 -6.29 14.69 10.24
C LEU A 30 -7.32 14.07 11.18
N LEU A 31 -6.88 13.21 12.10
CA LEU A 31 -7.77 12.61 13.11
C LEU A 31 -8.42 13.69 13.98
N LEU A 32 -7.64 14.64 14.49
CA LEU A 32 -8.15 15.73 15.32
C LEU A 32 -9.03 16.72 14.55
N ARG A 33 -8.87 16.80 13.23
CA ARG A 33 -9.70 17.65 12.36
C ARG A 33 -11.06 17.05 12.05
N HIS A 34 -11.14 15.72 11.91
CA HIS A 34 -12.33 15.04 11.36
C HIS A 34 -13.02 14.11 12.35
N LEU A 35 -12.45 13.83 13.51
CA LEU A 35 -13.11 13.08 14.57
C LEU A 35 -13.52 14.02 15.70
N GLU A 36 -14.67 13.77 16.32
CA GLU A 36 -15.02 14.37 17.62
C GLU A 36 -14.19 13.70 18.74
N LEU A 37 -12.87 13.83 18.66
CA LEU A 37 -11.90 13.18 19.54
C LEU A 37 -11.16 14.22 20.37
N GLU A 38 -11.40 14.21 21.69
CA GLU A 38 -10.62 15.01 22.63
C GLU A 38 -9.15 14.53 22.63
N PRO A 39 -8.15 15.42 22.51
CA PRO A 39 -6.74 15.02 22.51
C PRO A 39 -6.31 14.15 23.69
N GLN A 40 -6.95 14.32 24.85
CA GLN A 40 -6.69 13.53 26.07
C GLN A 40 -7.12 12.06 25.97
N ARG A 41 -7.97 11.72 24.99
CA ARG A 41 -8.39 10.35 24.70
C ARG A 41 -7.51 9.67 23.64
N LEU A 42 -6.57 10.41 23.05
CA LEU A 42 -5.56 9.87 22.15
C LEU A 42 -4.26 9.63 22.92
N LEU A 43 -3.71 8.43 22.79
CA LEU A 43 -2.40 8.08 23.33
C LEU A 43 -1.50 7.53 22.21
N ILE A 44 -0.28 8.05 22.13
CA ILE A 44 0.75 7.59 21.20
C ILE A 44 1.77 6.74 21.95
N LEU A 45 2.07 5.55 21.41
CA LEU A 45 3.14 4.67 21.85
C LEU A 45 4.23 4.62 20.77
N SER A 46 5.42 5.12 21.05
CA SER A 46 6.57 4.98 20.15
C SER A 46 7.89 5.03 20.93
N PRO A 47 8.97 4.38 20.47
CA PRO A 47 10.27 4.43 21.15
C PRO A 47 11.05 5.74 20.92
N ASP A 48 10.61 6.59 19.99
CA ASP A 48 11.26 7.84 19.61
C ASP A 48 10.85 8.98 20.57
N GLU A 49 11.81 9.50 21.34
CA GLU A 49 11.60 10.62 22.27
C GLU A 49 11.41 11.96 21.56
N ASP A 50 12.00 12.14 20.37
CA ASP A 50 11.86 13.39 19.59
C ASP A 50 10.42 13.56 19.09
N ALA A 51 9.70 12.44 18.95
CA ALA A 51 8.29 12.38 18.63
C ALA A 51 7.39 12.96 19.74
N ARG A 52 7.88 13.08 20.98
CA ARG A 52 7.13 13.60 22.12
C ARG A 52 6.80 15.08 21.98
N LEU A 53 7.71 15.89 21.43
CA LEU A 53 7.51 17.33 21.27
C LEU A 53 6.35 17.62 20.32
N LEU A 54 6.30 16.93 19.18
CA LEU A 54 5.20 17.07 18.24
C LEU A 54 3.86 16.65 18.86
N ALA A 55 3.80 15.55 19.60
CA ALA A 55 2.57 15.12 20.27
C ALA A 55 2.05 16.19 21.26
N GLN A 56 2.96 16.87 21.97
CA GLN A 56 2.62 17.94 22.90
C GLN A 56 2.03 19.18 22.22
N GLU A 57 2.46 19.50 20.99
CA GLU A 57 1.89 20.60 20.19
C GLU A 57 0.38 20.39 19.94
N PHE A 58 -0.04 19.12 19.83
CA PHE A 58 -1.45 18.74 19.66
C PHE A 58 -2.17 18.44 20.98
N GLY A 59 -1.51 18.58 22.14
CA GLY A 59 -2.08 18.27 23.45
C GLY A 59 -2.34 16.77 23.67
N VAL A 60 -1.64 15.91 22.92
CA VAL A 60 -1.80 14.45 22.95
C VAL A 60 -0.76 13.81 23.86
N ALA A 61 -1.17 12.77 24.59
CA ALA A 61 -0.26 12.02 25.43
C ALA A 61 0.67 11.14 24.57
N HIS A 62 1.96 11.15 24.88
CA HIS A 62 2.97 10.26 24.31
C HIS A 62 3.63 9.46 25.42
N ARG A 63 3.85 8.18 25.18
CA ARG A 63 4.57 7.27 26.08
C ARG A 63 5.68 6.58 25.29
N THR A 64 6.92 6.77 25.74
CA THR A 64 8.09 6.12 25.14
C THR A 64 8.05 4.62 25.42
N GLU A 65 7.57 3.83 24.47
CA GLU A 65 7.43 2.37 24.59
C GLU A 65 7.73 1.69 23.27
N LYS A 66 8.56 0.65 23.31
CA LYS A 66 8.77 -0.29 22.20
C LYS A 66 7.95 -1.55 22.49
N LEU A 67 7.04 -1.90 21.59
CA LEU A 67 6.28 -3.15 21.72
C LEU A 67 7.06 -4.32 21.15
N ASP A 68 7.01 -5.45 21.84
CA ASP A 68 7.54 -6.74 21.39
C ASP A 68 6.59 -7.89 21.77
N GLN A 69 6.93 -9.10 21.33
CA GLN A 69 6.14 -10.30 21.58
C GLN A 69 5.93 -10.62 23.07
N ASN A 70 6.78 -10.10 23.97
CA ASN A 70 6.75 -10.39 25.40
C ASN A 70 5.98 -9.34 26.20
N ASN A 71 5.91 -8.09 25.73
CA ASN A 71 5.36 -6.98 26.50
C ASN A 71 4.02 -6.45 26.00
N TYR A 72 3.64 -6.70 24.73
CA TYR A 72 2.55 -5.96 24.09
C TYR A 72 1.22 -6.10 24.83
N GLU A 73 0.88 -7.29 25.33
CA GLU A 73 -0.35 -7.49 26.10
C GLU A 73 -0.35 -6.70 27.40
N ALA A 74 0.74 -6.74 28.16
CA ALA A 74 0.83 -6.05 29.45
C ALA A 74 0.77 -4.52 29.28
N VAL A 75 1.34 -4.01 28.18
CA VAL A 75 1.33 -2.58 27.86
C VAL A 75 -0.05 -2.14 27.37
N LEU A 76 -0.70 -2.90 26.47
CA LEU A 76 -1.95 -2.49 25.82
C LEU A 76 -3.20 -2.79 26.65
N ALA A 77 -3.21 -3.89 27.43
CA ALA A 77 -4.38 -4.30 28.21
C ALA A 77 -4.99 -3.24 29.15
N PRO A 78 -4.21 -2.37 29.84
CA PRO A 78 -4.77 -1.31 30.67
C PRO A 78 -5.17 -0.04 29.87
N LEU A 79 -4.80 0.07 28.59
CA LEU A 79 -5.00 1.28 27.79
C LEU A 79 -6.27 1.25 26.94
N LEU A 80 -6.81 0.06 26.70
CA LEU A 80 -7.87 -0.21 25.74
C LEU A 80 -9.01 -1.03 26.37
N SER A 81 -10.22 -0.66 25.99
CA SER A 81 -11.50 -1.25 26.40
C SER A 81 -12.46 -1.36 25.21
N ALA A 82 -13.58 -2.06 25.40
CA ALA A 82 -14.56 -2.28 24.34
C ALA A 82 -15.04 -0.97 23.69
N GLY A 83 -14.99 -0.91 22.36
CA GLY A 83 -15.35 0.27 21.57
C GLY A 83 -14.21 1.27 21.31
N ASP A 84 -13.04 1.08 21.93
CA ASP A 84 -11.84 1.86 21.63
C ASP A 84 -11.24 1.48 20.25
N PHE A 85 -10.24 2.24 19.81
CA PHE A 85 -9.56 2.04 18.53
C PHE A 85 -8.04 1.84 18.72
N LEU A 86 -7.50 0.79 18.13
CA LEU A 86 -6.07 0.51 18.03
C LEU A 86 -5.58 0.80 16.60
N LEU A 87 -4.86 1.91 16.44
CA LEU A 87 -4.31 2.33 15.15
C LEU A 87 -2.81 1.98 15.09
N ASN A 88 -2.46 0.99 14.28
CA ASN A 88 -1.09 0.51 14.14
C ASN A 88 -0.40 1.13 12.91
N LEU A 89 0.55 2.03 13.15
CA LEU A 89 1.37 2.72 12.14
C LEU A 89 2.86 2.53 12.46
N SER A 90 3.21 1.32 12.91
CA SER A 90 4.55 0.96 13.38
C SER A 90 5.25 -0.03 12.46
N VAL A 91 6.51 -0.31 12.76
CA VAL A 91 7.35 -1.32 12.10
C VAL A 91 7.82 -2.34 13.15
N GLY A 92 7.98 -3.60 12.76
CA GLY A 92 8.47 -4.66 13.65
C GLY A 92 7.50 -5.07 14.77
N VAL A 93 6.21 -4.72 14.63
CA VAL A 93 5.14 -5.07 15.57
C VAL A 93 4.12 -5.95 14.86
N SER A 94 3.91 -7.16 15.38
CA SER A 94 3.06 -8.17 14.72
C SER A 94 1.60 -7.72 14.57
N SER A 95 1.17 -7.45 13.33
CA SER A 95 -0.23 -7.12 13.02
C SER A 95 -1.17 -8.22 13.50
N LEU A 96 -0.81 -9.50 13.28
CA LEU A 96 -1.62 -10.65 13.71
C LEU A 96 -1.85 -10.67 15.22
N SER A 97 -0.80 -10.42 16.00
CA SER A 97 -0.90 -10.41 17.47
C SER A 97 -1.78 -9.25 17.94
N LEU A 98 -1.67 -8.08 17.31
CA LEU A 98 -2.50 -6.91 17.62
C LEU A 98 -3.97 -7.09 17.22
N ILE A 99 -4.26 -7.68 16.06
CA ILE A 99 -5.62 -8.00 15.63
C ILE A 99 -6.28 -8.95 16.63
N GLN A 100 -5.60 -10.03 16.99
CA GLN A 100 -6.11 -10.99 17.97
C GLN A 100 -6.35 -10.33 19.33
N PHE A 101 -5.43 -9.46 19.78
CA PHE A 101 -5.60 -8.70 21.02
C PHE A 101 -6.81 -7.77 20.94
N ALA A 102 -6.94 -7.00 19.86
CA ALA A 102 -8.01 -6.04 19.66
C ALA A 102 -9.38 -6.73 19.65
N GLN A 103 -9.52 -7.83 18.90
CA GLN A 103 -10.76 -8.59 18.86
C GLN A 103 -11.13 -9.21 20.22
N ARG A 104 -10.17 -9.74 20.99
CA ARG A 104 -10.44 -10.23 22.36
C ARG A 104 -10.90 -9.14 23.33
N LYS A 105 -10.58 -7.87 23.04
CA LYS A 105 -10.90 -6.70 23.86
C LYS A 105 -12.09 -5.89 23.36
N ASP A 106 -12.75 -6.36 22.30
CA ASP A 106 -13.81 -5.63 21.60
C ASP A 106 -13.36 -4.25 21.06
N VAL A 107 -12.13 -4.18 20.56
CA VAL A 107 -11.45 -2.96 20.08
C VAL A 107 -11.34 -2.99 18.55
N LEU A 108 -11.57 -1.83 17.90
CA LEU A 108 -11.37 -1.66 16.46
C LEU A 108 -9.88 -1.62 16.12
N TYR A 109 -9.51 -2.09 14.94
CA TYR A 109 -8.11 -2.13 14.52
C TYR A 109 -7.93 -1.61 13.08
N LEU A 110 -6.83 -0.91 12.83
CA LEU A 110 -6.36 -0.59 11.48
C LEU A 110 -4.83 -0.61 11.42
N ASP A 111 -4.28 -1.15 10.33
CA ASP A 111 -2.88 -0.97 9.94
C ASP A 111 -2.72 -0.59 8.45
N THR A 112 -1.48 -0.25 8.06
CA THR A 112 -1.11 0.05 6.67
C THR A 112 -0.25 -1.03 6.02
N CYS A 113 0.19 -2.03 6.79
CA CYS A 113 0.96 -3.19 6.35
C CYS A 113 0.74 -4.35 7.33
N ILE A 114 0.93 -5.58 6.86
CA ILE A 114 0.90 -6.77 7.74
C ILE A 114 2.33 -7.03 8.21
N GLU A 115 2.69 -6.49 9.36
CA GLU A 115 4.03 -6.63 9.92
C GLU A 115 4.18 -7.92 10.73
N PRO A 116 5.35 -8.58 10.67
CA PRO A 116 5.77 -9.53 11.69
C PRO A 116 6.40 -8.81 12.90
N TRP A 117 6.69 -9.56 13.96
CA TRP A 117 7.64 -9.07 14.96
C TRP A 117 9.04 -8.86 14.35
N GLU A 118 9.82 -7.96 14.95
CA GLU A 118 11.21 -7.69 14.56
C GLU A 118 12.01 -8.99 14.31
N GLY A 119 12.72 -9.03 13.18
CA GLY A 119 13.45 -10.21 12.70
C GLY A 119 12.64 -11.18 11.83
N GLY A 120 11.30 -11.03 11.75
CA GLY A 120 10.45 -11.94 10.97
C GLY A 120 10.72 -11.95 9.47
N TYR A 121 11.09 -10.81 8.87
CA TYR A 121 11.44 -10.71 7.45
C TYR A 121 12.79 -11.34 7.09
N THR A 122 13.68 -11.49 8.06
CA THR A 122 15.06 -11.97 7.89
C THR A 122 15.30 -13.32 8.56
N ASP A 123 14.24 -13.97 9.03
CA ASP A 123 14.27 -15.28 9.70
C ASP A 123 14.92 -16.35 8.80
N PRO A 124 16.14 -16.83 9.12
CA PRO A 124 16.87 -17.77 8.28
C PRO A 124 16.22 -19.16 8.26
N ASP A 125 15.33 -19.48 9.21
CA ASP A 125 14.66 -20.77 9.33
C ASP A 125 13.41 -20.86 8.42
N LYS A 126 13.02 -19.75 7.79
CA LYS A 126 11.87 -19.69 6.86
C LYS A 126 12.32 -19.61 5.40
N SER A 127 11.60 -20.34 4.55
CA SER A 127 11.76 -20.23 3.09
C SER A 127 11.39 -18.83 2.58
N LEU A 128 11.80 -18.48 1.37
CA LEU A 128 11.42 -17.22 0.72
C LEU A 128 9.89 -17.07 0.63
N SER A 129 9.19 -18.16 0.32
CA SER A 129 7.72 -18.17 0.28
C SER A 129 7.12 -17.88 1.66
N GLU A 130 7.71 -18.33 2.77
CA GLU A 130 7.18 -18.12 4.12
C GLU A 130 7.53 -16.75 4.72
N ARG A 131 8.50 -16.04 4.13
CA ARG A 131 8.88 -14.66 4.48
C ARG A 131 8.25 -13.61 3.57
N SER A 132 7.40 -14.03 2.64
CA SER A 132 6.75 -13.16 1.67
C SER A 132 5.55 -12.41 2.26
N ASN A 133 5.12 -11.33 1.59
CA ASN A 133 3.86 -10.67 1.94
C ASN A 133 2.67 -11.61 1.70
N TYR A 134 2.78 -12.55 0.75
CA TYR A 134 1.79 -13.59 0.58
C TYR A 134 1.61 -14.44 1.84
N ALA A 135 2.69 -14.91 2.45
CA ALA A 135 2.58 -15.71 3.68
C ALA A 135 1.96 -14.92 4.84
N LEU A 136 2.32 -13.64 4.98
CA LEU A 136 1.77 -12.74 6.00
C LEU A 136 0.27 -12.51 5.77
N ARG A 137 -0.14 -12.24 4.51
CA ARG A 137 -1.54 -12.12 4.12
C ARG A 137 -2.32 -13.40 4.41
N GLU A 138 -1.83 -14.56 3.96
CA GLU A 138 -2.49 -15.85 4.18
C GLU A 138 -2.67 -16.20 5.66
N ALA A 139 -1.73 -15.78 6.52
CA ALA A 139 -1.90 -15.92 7.97
C ALA A 139 -3.04 -15.04 8.51
N ALA A 140 -3.20 -13.82 7.99
CA ALA A 140 -4.29 -12.92 8.37
C ALA A 140 -5.65 -13.42 7.84
N LEU A 141 -5.69 -13.96 6.62
CA LEU A 141 -6.91 -14.58 6.07
C LEU A 141 -7.29 -15.85 6.82
N ARG A 142 -6.32 -16.69 7.21
CA ARG A 142 -6.60 -17.86 8.05
C ARG A 142 -7.18 -17.43 9.40
N LEU A 143 -6.60 -16.40 10.02
CA LEU A 143 -7.14 -15.84 11.25
C LEU A 143 -8.59 -15.36 11.07
N ARG A 144 -8.92 -14.71 9.94
CA ARG A 144 -10.29 -14.32 9.59
C ARG A 144 -11.22 -15.53 9.49
N ASP A 145 -10.81 -16.56 8.78
CA ASP A 145 -11.64 -17.73 8.50
C ASP A 145 -11.89 -18.59 9.76
N GLU A 146 -10.95 -18.58 10.70
CA GLU A 146 -11.06 -19.24 12.02
C GLU A 146 -11.81 -18.39 13.06
N SER A 147 -12.03 -17.11 12.77
CA SER A 147 -12.66 -16.16 13.70
C SER A 147 -14.18 -16.29 13.75
N ALA A 148 -14.76 -15.94 14.90
CA ALA A 148 -16.21 -15.84 15.05
C ALA A 148 -16.79 -14.70 14.17
N GLN A 149 -18.03 -14.85 13.73
CA GLN A 149 -18.75 -13.76 13.05
C GLN A 149 -19.09 -12.63 14.03
N GLY A 150 -19.18 -11.40 13.50
CA GLY A 150 -19.57 -10.22 14.29
C GLY A 150 -18.48 -9.67 15.22
N LEU A 151 -17.25 -10.17 15.11
CA LEU A 151 -16.10 -9.60 15.83
C LEU A 151 -15.83 -8.14 15.41
N PRO A 152 -15.14 -7.36 16.26
CA PRO A 152 -14.71 -6.02 15.94
C PRO A 152 -14.00 -5.93 14.59
N THR A 153 -14.24 -4.85 13.89
CA THR A 153 -13.59 -4.55 12.61
C THR A 153 -12.09 -4.38 12.79
N ALA A 154 -11.34 -5.18 12.05
CA ALA A 154 -9.90 -5.05 11.87
C ALA A 154 -9.62 -4.83 10.39
N LEU A 155 -9.40 -3.56 10.02
CA LEU A 155 -9.14 -3.16 8.64
C LEU A 155 -7.64 -3.29 8.35
N LEU A 156 -7.29 -4.25 7.51
CA LEU A 156 -5.91 -4.50 7.13
C LEU A 156 -5.45 -3.53 6.06
N THR A 157 -4.16 -3.23 6.05
CA THR A 157 -3.42 -2.73 4.89
C THR A 157 -4.05 -1.51 4.21
N HIS A 158 -4.59 -0.58 5.01
CA HIS A 158 -5.35 0.57 4.53
C HIS A 158 -4.54 1.88 4.64
N GLY A 159 -3.47 1.94 3.86
CA GLY A 159 -2.68 3.14 3.57
C GLY A 159 -2.95 3.63 2.14
N ALA A 160 -1.91 4.13 1.46
CA ALA A 160 -2.04 4.51 0.05
C ALA A 160 -1.99 3.27 -0.86
N ASN A 161 -0.93 2.50 -0.75
CA ASN A 161 -0.69 1.27 -1.47
C ASN A 161 0.12 0.39 -0.52
N PRO A 162 -0.46 -0.67 0.07
CA PRO A 162 -1.85 -1.12 -0.07
C PRO A 162 -2.87 -0.13 0.54
N GLY A 163 -4.12 -0.16 0.05
CA GLY A 163 -5.22 0.66 0.57
C GLY A 163 -5.95 1.48 -0.49
N LEU A 164 -5.62 2.77 -0.61
CA LEU A 164 -6.19 3.72 -1.59
C LEU A 164 -6.29 3.13 -3.00
N VAL A 165 -5.23 2.44 -3.44
CA VAL A 165 -5.14 1.86 -4.79
C VAL A 165 -6.20 0.81 -5.10
N SER A 166 -6.69 0.04 -4.12
CA SER A 166 -7.82 -0.87 -4.32
C SER A 166 -9.10 -0.12 -4.71
N HIS A 167 -9.32 1.06 -4.11
CA HIS A 167 -10.44 1.93 -4.45
C HIS A 167 -10.26 2.59 -5.82
N LEU A 168 -9.01 2.96 -6.16
CA LEU A 168 -8.66 3.46 -7.48
C LEU A 168 -8.88 2.41 -8.57
N VAL A 169 -8.59 1.12 -8.33
CA VAL A 169 -8.90 0.03 -9.28
C VAL A 169 -10.40 -0.05 -9.54
N LYS A 170 -11.24 -0.07 -8.50
CA LYS A 170 -12.70 -0.10 -8.67
C LYS A 170 -13.22 1.12 -9.44
N GLN A 171 -12.71 2.31 -9.14
CA GLN A 171 -13.06 3.52 -9.88
C GLN A 171 -12.56 3.49 -11.33
N ALA A 172 -11.37 2.95 -11.59
CA ALA A 172 -10.81 2.81 -12.92
C ALA A 172 -11.60 1.82 -13.79
N LEU A 173 -11.97 0.66 -13.23
CA LEU A 173 -12.86 -0.32 -13.86
C LEU A 173 -14.22 0.31 -14.21
N PHE A 174 -14.80 1.07 -13.28
CA PHE A 174 -16.06 1.78 -13.54
C PHE A 174 -15.93 2.83 -14.66
N ASN A 175 -14.85 3.61 -14.65
CA ASN A 175 -14.56 4.60 -15.69
C ASN A 175 -14.40 3.92 -17.07
N LEU A 176 -13.61 2.85 -17.13
CA LEU A 176 -13.38 2.07 -18.35
C LEU A 176 -14.68 1.47 -18.89
N ALA A 177 -15.51 0.88 -18.02
CA ALA A 177 -16.80 0.32 -18.39
C ALA A 177 -17.67 1.36 -19.09
N ARG A 178 -17.83 2.54 -18.46
CA ARG A 178 -18.57 3.67 -19.03
C ARG A 178 -18.00 4.11 -20.37
N ASP A 179 -16.69 4.32 -20.44
CA ASP A 179 -16.02 4.83 -21.64
C ASP A 179 -16.02 3.84 -22.81
N LEU A 180 -16.17 2.55 -22.52
CA LEU A 180 -16.33 1.46 -23.50
C LEU A 180 -17.80 1.15 -23.82
N GLY A 181 -18.74 1.88 -23.22
CA GLY A 181 -20.18 1.68 -23.43
C GLY A 181 -20.75 0.42 -22.79
N ASP A 182 -20.09 -0.16 -21.78
CA ASP A 182 -20.66 -1.24 -20.96
C ASP A 182 -21.83 -0.66 -20.13
N THR A 183 -23.02 -1.24 -20.32
CA THR A 183 -24.26 -0.82 -19.67
C THR A 183 -24.62 -1.70 -18.47
N THR A 184 -23.76 -2.64 -18.10
CA THR A 184 -23.95 -3.49 -16.92
C THR A 184 -24.00 -2.64 -15.65
N PRO A 185 -24.90 -2.94 -14.69
CA PRO A 185 -24.91 -2.27 -13.40
C PRO A 185 -23.54 -2.30 -12.69
N LEU A 186 -23.31 -1.31 -11.83
CA LEU A 186 -22.11 -1.27 -11.00
C LEU A 186 -22.02 -2.55 -10.13
N PRO A 187 -20.89 -3.25 -10.14
CA PRO A 187 -20.69 -4.43 -9.30
C PRO A 187 -20.85 -4.12 -7.81
N VAL A 188 -21.49 -5.04 -7.08
CA VAL A 188 -21.64 -5.01 -5.62
C VAL A 188 -20.92 -6.17 -4.95
N THR A 189 -20.75 -7.32 -5.63
CA THR A 189 -20.00 -8.46 -5.08
C THR A 189 -18.60 -8.59 -5.66
N ARG A 190 -17.73 -9.36 -4.98
CA ARG A 190 -16.39 -9.71 -5.46
C ARG A 190 -16.43 -10.36 -6.84
N GLU A 191 -17.33 -11.32 -7.04
CA GLU A 191 -17.49 -12.05 -8.31
C GLU A 191 -17.91 -11.12 -9.44
N GLU A 192 -18.79 -10.15 -9.17
CA GLU A 192 -19.23 -9.17 -10.17
C GLU A 192 -18.08 -8.22 -10.57
N TRP A 193 -17.21 -7.83 -9.62
CA TRP A 193 -16.01 -7.04 -9.92
C TRP A 193 -15.03 -7.84 -10.78
N ALA A 194 -14.79 -9.10 -10.43
CA ALA A 194 -13.94 -10.01 -11.22
C ALA A 194 -14.51 -10.25 -12.63
N GLN A 195 -15.84 -10.40 -12.76
CA GLN A 195 -16.52 -10.49 -14.05
C GLN A 195 -16.38 -9.21 -14.87
N LEU A 196 -16.50 -8.04 -14.25
CA LEU A 196 -16.29 -6.76 -14.93
C LEU A 196 -14.86 -6.69 -15.49
N ALA A 197 -13.84 -6.94 -14.66
CA ALA A 197 -12.44 -6.90 -15.08
C ALA A 197 -12.17 -7.90 -16.24
N ARG A 198 -12.75 -9.10 -16.19
CA ARG A 198 -12.69 -10.08 -17.28
C ARG A 198 -13.35 -9.57 -18.55
N ARG A 199 -14.57 -9.03 -18.49
CA ARG A 199 -15.31 -8.52 -19.65
C ARG A 199 -14.57 -7.36 -20.33
N LEU A 200 -13.95 -6.49 -19.54
CA LEU A 200 -13.11 -5.40 -20.04
C LEU A 200 -11.74 -5.88 -20.56
N ASN A 201 -11.44 -7.18 -20.45
CA ASN A 201 -10.16 -7.78 -20.83
C ASN A 201 -8.95 -7.13 -20.13
N ILE A 202 -9.08 -6.84 -18.83
CA ILE A 202 -7.94 -6.37 -18.04
C ILE A 202 -6.97 -7.52 -17.84
N ARG A 203 -5.78 -7.42 -18.43
CA ARG A 203 -4.70 -8.42 -18.33
C ARG A 203 -3.76 -8.08 -17.20
N CYS A 204 -3.32 -6.83 -17.13
CA CYS A 204 -2.35 -6.38 -16.14
C CYS A 204 -2.85 -5.14 -15.41
N ILE A 205 -2.51 -5.02 -14.13
CA ILE A 205 -2.70 -3.83 -13.32
C ILE A 205 -1.35 -3.53 -12.67
N HIS A 206 -0.69 -2.46 -13.09
CA HIS A 206 0.44 -1.97 -12.29
C HIS A 206 -0.11 -1.01 -11.23
N ILE A 207 0.39 -1.12 -10.00
CA ILE A 207 0.43 0.02 -9.11
C ILE A 207 1.57 0.89 -9.65
N ALA A 208 1.21 1.90 -10.44
CA ALA A 208 2.15 2.67 -11.25
C ALA A 208 2.40 4.01 -10.57
N GLU A 209 3.57 4.11 -9.96
CA GLU A 209 3.92 5.23 -9.10
C GLU A 209 5.21 5.91 -9.53
N ARG A 210 5.19 7.24 -9.48
CA ARG A 210 6.38 8.07 -9.62
C ARG A 210 6.42 9.10 -8.50
N ASP A 211 7.44 9.00 -7.66
CA ASP A 211 7.83 10.06 -6.75
C ASP A 211 8.89 10.94 -7.45
N SER A 212 8.63 12.24 -7.49
CA SER A 212 9.52 13.26 -8.05
C SER A 212 9.97 14.30 -7.02
N GLN A 213 9.64 14.10 -5.75
CA GLN A 213 10.07 14.97 -4.65
C GLN A 213 11.58 14.93 -4.50
N TYR A 214 12.19 16.09 -4.26
CA TYR A 214 13.63 16.21 -4.05
C TYR A 214 13.95 17.27 -3.01
N ALA A 215 15.08 17.10 -2.32
CA ALA A 215 15.60 18.05 -1.36
C ALA A 215 16.71 18.92 -1.96
N SER A 216 17.06 20.01 -1.27
CA SER A 216 18.20 20.85 -1.63
C SER A 216 19.54 20.11 -1.45
N GLN A 217 19.59 19.22 -0.47
CA GLN A 217 20.76 18.42 -0.13
C GLN A 217 20.65 17.05 -0.79
N HIS A 218 21.54 16.80 -1.76
CA HIS A 218 21.70 15.49 -2.39
C HIS A 218 22.03 14.41 -1.36
N LYS A 219 21.64 13.18 -1.65
CA LYS A 219 22.11 11.99 -0.94
C LYS A 219 23.64 11.99 -0.81
N THR A 220 24.13 11.64 0.39
CA THR A 220 25.56 11.42 0.65
C THR A 220 25.93 9.93 0.59
N ALA A 221 27.25 9.63 0.54
CA ALA A 221 27.71 8.24 0.56
C ALA A 221 27.35 7.58 1.90
N ASN A 222 26.93 6.32 1.86
CA ASN A 222 26.55 5.52 3.02
C ASN A 222 25.37 6.11 3.83
N GLU A 223 24.44 6.76 3.12
CA GLU A 223 23.17 7.30 3.62
C GLU A 223 22.00 6.76 2.77
N PHE A 224 20.95 6.23 3.42
CA PHE A 224 19.69 5.91 2.74
C PHE A 224 18.71 7.09 2.86
N VAL A 225 18.24 7.64 1.75
CA VAL A 225 17.32 8.77 1.70
C VAL A 225 15.99 8.30 1.11
N ASN A 226 14.86 8.69 1.70
CA ASN A 226 13.52 8.35 1.18
C ASN A 226 12.46 9.36 1.63
N THR A 227 11.30 9.38 0.98
CA THR A 227 10.14 10.24 1.32
C THR A 227 9.17 9.61 2.32
N TRP A 228 9.37 8.33 2.61
CA TRP A 228 8.67 7.56 3.64
C TRP A 228 9.64 6.61 4.37
N SER A 229 9.13 5.72 5.22
CA SER A 229 9.93 4.83 6.08
C SER A 229 11.12 4.20 5.36
N VAL A 230 12.34 4.56 5.78
CA VAL A 230 13.56 3.97 5.23
C VAL A 230 13.68 2.50 5.63
N ASP A 231 13.43 2.19 6.90
CA ASP A 231 13.45 0.80 7.39
C ASP A 231 12.39 -0.06 6.69
N GLY A 232 11.19 0.50 6.50
CA GLY A 232 10.11 -0.17 5.75
C GLY A 232 10.53 -0.49 4.31
N PHE A 233 11.04 0.53 3.59
CA PHE A 233 11.43 0.34 2.20
C PHE A 233 12.64 -0.60 2.03
N ILE A 234 13.62 -0.54 2.95
CA ILE A 234 14.72 -1.52 2.97
C ILE A 234 14.16 -2.93 3.19
N SER A 235 13.25 -3.12 4.14
CA SER A 235 12.73 -4.46 4.45
C SER A 235 11.94 -5.04 3.28
N GLU A 236 10.98 -4.28 2.75
CA GLU A 236 10.14 -4.69 1.63
C GLU A 236 10.95 -4.84 0.34
N GLY A 237 11.87 -3.90 0.10
CA GLY A 237 12.75 -3.92 -1.07
C GLY A 237 13.71 -5.11 -1.09
N SER A 238 14.10 -5.61 0.09
CA SER A 238 14.99 -6.77 0.25
C SER A 238 14.23 -8.11 0.23
N GLN A 239 12.90 -8.10 0.39
CA GLN A 239 12.07 -9.29 0.20
C GLN A 239 12.02 -9.72 -1.27
N PRO A 240 11.64 -10.99 -1.55
CA PRO A 240 11.39 -11.45 -2.91
C PRO A 240 10.50 -10.50 -3.70
N ALA A 241 10.85 -10.25 -4.96
CA ALA A 241 9.93 -9.60 -5.89
C ALA A 241 8.65 -10.44 -5.99
N GLU A 242 7.47 -9.83 -5.81
CA GLU A 242 6.22 -10.56 -5.66
C GLU A 242 5.08 -9.90 -6.42
N LEU A 243 4.26 -10.72 -7.06
CA LEU A 243 3.21 -10.26 -7.97
C LEU A 243 2.03 -11.22 -8.00
N GLY A 244 0.83 -10.68 -8.11
CA GLY A 244 -0.34 -11.41 -8.57
C GLY A 244 -0.12 -11.92 -9.99
N TRP A 245 -0.42 -13.19 -10.24
CA TRP A 245 -0.07 -13.87 -11.48
C TRP A 245 -1.28 -14.14 -12.35
N GLY A 246 -1.37 -13.43 -13.48
CA GLY A 246 -2.53 -13.43 -14.35
C GLY A 246 -2.73 -14.75 -15.11
N SER A 247 -3.98 -15.08 -15.39
CA SER A 247 -4.35 -16.27 -16.17
C SER A 247 -3.93 -16.18 -17.64
N HIS A 248 -3.55 -15.00 -18.13
CA HIS A 248 -3.07 -14.80 -19.50
C HIS A 248 -1.57 -15.06 -19.66
N GLU A 249 -0.81 -15.11 -18.57
CA GLU A 249 0.64 -15.32 -18.61
C GLU A 249 0.98 -16.73 -19.10
N LYS A 250 1.78 -16.83 -20.16
CA LYS A 250 2.03 -18.11 -20.85
C LYS A 250 3.10 -18.97 -20.18
N ALA A 251 4.06 -18.33 -19.50
CA ALA A 251 5.20 -19.01 -18.91
C ALA A 251 5.66 -18.27 -17.65
N LEU A 252 6.05 -19.05 -16.66
CA LEU A 252 6.72 -18.55 -15.48
C LEU A 252 8.14 -18.10 -15.86
N PRO A 253 8.66 -17.01 -15.26
CA PRO A 253 10.07 -16.68 -15.41
C PRO A 253 10.96 -17.79 -14.83
N GLU A 254 12.20 -17.91 -15.31
CA GLU A 254 13.12 -18.99 -14.90
C GLU A 254 13.35 -19.05 -13.38
N ASP A 255 13.39 -17.88 -12.73
CA ASP A 255 13.54 -17.73 -11.29
C ASP A 255 12.21 -17.40 -10.58
N GLY A 256 11.08 -17.62 -11.24
CA GLY A 256 9.75 -17.48 -10.67
C GLY A 256 9.26 -18.77 -10.03
N TYR A 257 8.51 -18.64 -8.93
CA TYR A 257 8.00 -19.78 -8.15
C TYR A 257 6.57 -19.51 -7.66
N TYR A 258 5.76 -20.57 -7.65
CA TYR A 258 4.44 -20.55 -7.03
C TYR A 258 4.52 -20.84 -5.54
N HIS A 259 3.59 -20.29 -4.77
CA HIS A 259 3.35 -20.72 -3.40
C HIS A 259 2.67 -22.10 -3.37
N ALA A 260 2.95 -22.88 -2.31
CA ALA A 260 2.41 -24.22 -2.11
C ALA A 260 1.07 -24.25 -1.32
N PHE A 261 0.67 -23.10 -0.75
CA PHE A 261 -0.50 -22.94 0.12
C PHE A 261 -1.27 -21.66 -0.24
N GLY A 262 -2.42 -21.43 0.40
CA GLY A 262 -3.18 -20.18 0.33
C GLY A 262 -4.07 -20.00 -0.91
N CYS A 263 -4.44 -18.75 -1.24
CA CYS A 263 -5.31 -18.41 -2.38
C CYS A 263 -4.72 -18.74 -3.77
N GLN A 264 -3.40 -18.94 -3.84
CA GLN A 264 -2.61 -19.21 -5.04
C GLN A 264 -2.73 -18.12 -6.11
N ALA A 265 -2.94 -16.87 -5.67
CA ALA A 265 -3.11 -15.71 -6.55
C ALA A 265 -1.80 -15.10 -7.07
N GLY A 266 -0.67 -15.38 -6.42
CA GLY A 266 0.63 -14.78 -6.75
C GLY A 266 1.75 -15.77 -7.00
N ILE A 267 2.85 -15.23 -7.50
CA ILE A 267 4.17 -15.84 -7.59
C ILE A 267 5.19 -14.91 -6.93
N TYR A 268 6.36 -15.46 -6.62
CA TYR A 268 7.53 -14.67 -6.23
C TYR A 268 8.72 -15.01 -7.11
N LEU A 269 9.66 -14.08 -7.25
CA LEU A 269 10.93 -14.30 -7.91
C LEU A 269 12.02 -14.52 -6.86
N GLN A 270 13.00 -15.39 -7.14
CA GLN A 270 14.14 -15.65 -6.26
C GLN A 270 15.20 -14.53 -6.35
N ARG A 271 14.75 -13.28 -6.20
CA ARG A 271 15.58 -12.07 -6.14
C ARG A 271 14.84 -10.94 -5.42
N PRO A 272 15.56 -9.97 -4.85
CA PRO A 272 14.93 -8.85 -4.16
C PRO A 272 14.13 -7.93 -5.10
N GLY A 273 12.98 -7.46 -4.63
CA GLY A 273 12.07 -6.61 -5.38
C GLY A 273 12.69 -5.28 -5.80
N ALA A 274 13.45 -4.64 -4.91
CA ALA A 274 14.13 -3.38 -5.20
C ALA A 274 15.28 -3.50 -6.22
N SER A 275 15.68 -4.72 -6.60
CA SER A 275 16.63 -4.98 -7.70
C SER A 275 15.98 -5.56 -8.95
N THR A 276 14.65 -5.55 -9.01
CA THR A 276 13.88 -6.14 -10.11
C THR A 276 13.17 -5.05 -10.90
N PRO A 277 13.81 -4.47 -11.93
CA PRO A 277 13.19 -3.43 -12.74
C PRO A 277 12.11 -4.00 -13.67
N VAL A 278 11.03 -3.23 -13.81
CA VAL A 278 9.89 -3.49 -14.70
C VAL A 278 9.57 -2.25 -15.53
N ARG A 279 9.18 -2.46 -16.79
CA ARG A 279 8.69 -1.39 -17.67
C ARG A 279 7.28 -1.02 -17.27
N THR A 280 7.03 0.26 -17.08
CA THR A 280 5.73 0.81 -16.71
C THR A 280 5.51 2.17 -17.35
N TRP A 281 4.41 2.83 -17.00
CA TRP A 281 4.05 4.14 -17.50
C TRP A 281 3.36 4.98 -16.42
N THR A 282 3.71 6.27 -16.32
CA THR A 282 3.01 7.24 -15.47
C THR A 282 2.75 8.54 -16.22
N PRO A 283 1.76 9.37 -15.80
CA PRO A 283 1.41 10.61 -16.49
C PRO A 283 2.55 11.60 -16.71
N SER A 284 3.40 11.88 -15.71
CA SER A 284 4.47 12.88 -15.85
C SER A 284 5.58 12.43 -16.78
N THR A 285 5.95 11.15 -16.70
CA THR A 285 7.19 10.64 -17.29
C THR A 285 6.92 9.93 -18.62
N GLY A 286 5.69 9.46 -18.83
CA GLY A 286 5.37 8.52 -19.89
C GLY A 286 6.01 7.16 -19.60
N PRO A 287 6.62 6.48 -20.59
CA PRO A 287 7.32 5.22 -20.39
C PRO A 287 8.47 5.38 -19.38
N THR A 288 8.53 4.50 -18.38
CA THR A 288 9.58 4.53 -17.34
C THR A 288 9.87 3.14 -16.79
N HIS A 289 10.87 3.04 -15.92
CA HIS A 289 11.16 1.83 -15.15
C HIS A 289 10.71 2.02 -13.70
N GLY A 290 9.99 1.03 -13.19
CA GLY A 290 9.68 0.89 -11.76
C GLY A 290 10.41 -0.31 -11.18
N LEU A 291 10.45 -0.40 -9.85
CA LEU A 291 10.93 -1.53 -9.08
C LEU A 291 9.75 -2.43 -8.71
N LEU A 292 9.91 -3.74 -8.86
CA LEU A 292 8.91 -4.75 -8.51
C LEU A 292 9.04 -5.13 -7.03
N VAL A 293 8.80 -4.16 -6.16
CA VAL A 293 8.78 -4.35 -4.70
C VAL A 293 7.54 -5.15 -4.32
N THR A 294 7.66 -6.10 -3.39
CA THR A 294 6.50 -6.87 -2.91
C THR A 294 5.55 -5.96 -2.14
N HIS A 295 4.25 -6.10 -2.38
CA HIS A 295 3.23 -5.30 -1.75
C HIS A 295 1.94 -6.13 -1.59
N ASN A 296 1.17 -5.89 -0.53
CA ASN A 296 0.00 -6.72 -0.21
C ASN A 296 -1.09 -6.64 -1.29
N GLU A 297 -1.30 -5.46 -1.88
CA GLU A 297 -2.33 -5.23 -2.91
C GLU A 297 -2.02 -5.92 -4.24
N ALA A 298 -0.75 -6.21 -4.52
CA ALA A 298 -0.37 -7.02 -5.67
C ALA A 298 -1.01 -8.41 -5.60
N LEU A 299 -1.21 -8.91 -4.38
CA LEU A 299 -1.81 -10.21 -4.10
C LEU A 299 -3.32 -10.08 -3.86
N SER A 300 -3.75 -9.11 -3.04
CA SER A 300 -5.15 -8.96 -2.66
C SER A 300 -6.02 -8.54 -3.84
N ILE A 301 -5.58 -7.61 -4.71
CA ILE A 301 -6.34 -7.20 -5.90
C ILE A 301 -6.43 -8.36 -6.90
N ALA A 302 -5.33 -9.09 -7.12
CA ALA A 302 -5.32 -10.24 -8.03
C ALA A 302 -6.27 -11.34 -7.53
N ASP A 303 -6.21 -11.66 -6.24
CA ASP A 303 -7.14 -12.58 -5.58
C ASP A 303 -8.58 -12.08 -5.71
N TYR A 304 -8.86 -10.82 -5.33
CA TYR A 304 -10.20 -10.22 -5.37
C TYR A 304 -10.84 -10.28 -6.77
N LEU A 305 -10.05 -10.04 -7.82
CA LEU A 305 -10.50 -10.08 -9.21
C LEU A 305 -10.40 -11.48 -9.86
N THR A 306 -10.21 -12.53 -9.08
CA THR A 306 -10.17 -13.92 -9.58
C THR A 306 -11.56 -14.49 -9.82
N LEU A 307 -11.75 -15.14 -10.98
CA LEU A 307 -12.84 -16.08 -11.23
C LEU A 307 -12.31 -17.49 -11.31
N GLY A 308 -12.77 -18.38 -10.42
CA GLY A 308 -12.23 -19.72 -10.24
C GLY A 308 -11.31 -19.79 -9.03
N GLN A 309 -10.46 -20.82 -8.96
CA GLN A 309 -9.60 -21.08 -7.81
C GLN A 309 -8.27 -21.68 -8.24
N GLY A 310 -7.29 -21.61 -7.33
CA GLY A 310 -5.99 -22.23 -7.48
C GLY A 310 -5.08 -21.53 -8.50
N ARG A 311 -4.16 -22.31 -9.08
CA ARG A 311 -3.12 -21.82 -10.01
C ARG A 311 -3.61 -21.55 -11.43
N GLN A 312 -4.72 -22.16 -11.84
CA GLN A 312 -5.29 -22.02 -13.19
C GLN A 312 -6.75 -21.56 -13.10
N PRO A 313 -6.99 -20.33 -12.61
CA PRO A 313 -8.34 -19.77 -12.59
C PRO A 313 -8.84 -19.53 -14.02
N ILE A 314 -10.16 -19.34 -14.16
CA ILE A 314 -10.80 -18.95 -15.42
C ILE A 314 -10.31 -17.55 -15.83
N TYR A 315 -10.15 -16.66 -14.85
CA TYR A 315 -9.65 -15.31 -15.05
C TYR A 315 -8.95 -14.82 -13.78
N ARG A 316 -7.81 -14.16 -13.97
CA ARG A 316 -7.11 -13.36 -12.96
C ARG A 316 -6.21 -12.36 -13.70
N PRO A 317 -6.13 -11.08 -13.30
CA PRO A 317 -5.13 -10.17 -13.84
C PRO A 317 -3.76 -10.37 -13.19
N THR A 318 -2.68 -10.10 -13.92
CA THR A 318 -1.35 -9.88 -13.33
C THR A 318 -1.39 -8.55 -12.59
N VAL A 319 -0.95 -8.52 -11.33
CA VAL A 319 -0.93 -7.28 -10.53
C VAL A 319 0.39 -7.16 -9.80
N HIS A 320 1.07 -6.03 -9.93
CA HIS A 320 2.29 -5.77 -9.18
C HIS A 320 2.59 -4.29 -9.04
N TYR A 321 3.47 -3.98 -8.10
CA TYR A 321 4.01 -2.66 -7.95
C TYR A 321 5.03 -2.38 -9.06
N ALA A 322 5.01 -1.17 -9.59
CA ALA A 322 6.01 -0.65 -10.50
C ALA A 322 6.45 0.72 -9.95
N TYR A 323 7.25 0.67 -8.88
CA TYR A 323 7.58 1.83 -8.08
C TYR A 323 8.80 2.57 -8.63
N ARG A 324 8.63 3.82 -9.07
CA ARG A 324 9.75 4.72 -9.30
C ARG A 324 9.86 5.67 -8.10
N PRO A 325 10.65 5.32 -7.06
CA PRO A 325 10.86 6.19 -5.90
C PRO A 325 11.55 7.50 -6.31
N CYS A 326 11.66 8.44 -5.38
CA CYS A 326 12.42 9.67 -5.59
C CYS A 326 13.87 9.36 -6.01
N ASP A 327 14.52 10.30 -6.68
CA ASP A 327 15.84 10.03 -7.28
C ASP A 327 16.90 9.68 -6.23
N ASP A 328 16.87 10.33 -5.06
CA ASP A 328 17.78 10.01 -3.96
C ASP A 328 17.51 8.59 -3.42
N ALA A 329 16.25 8.15 -3.33
CA ALA A 329 15.92 6.79 -2.92
C ALA A 329 16.35 5.74 -3.95
N LEU A 330 16.26 6.04 -5.25
CA LEU A 330 16.81 5.15 -6.29
C LEU A 330 18.33 4.99 -6.14
N LEU A 331 19.06 6.08 -5.87
CA LEU A 331 20.49 6.02 -5.58
C LEU A 331 20.79 5.27 -4.27
N SER A 332 19.94 5.38 -3.26
CA SER A 332 20.05 4.63 -2.01
C SER A 332 19.82 3.13 -2.19
N VAL A 333 18.85 2.72 -3.01
CA VAL A 333 18.62 1.32 -3.36
C VAL A 333 19.81 0.75 -4.15
N HIS A 334 20.37 1.52 -5.08
CA HIS A 334 21.56 1.11 -5.82
C HIS A 334 22.73 0.81 -4.88
N GLU A 335 23.03 1.74 -3.95
CA GLU A 335 24.08 1.54 -2.96
C GLU A 335 23.76 0.38 -1.99
N LEU A 336 22.49 0.18 -1.61
CA LEU A 336 22.08 -0.96 -0.78
C LEU A 336 22.41 -2.29 -1.47
N ALA A 337 22.13 -2.39 -2.78
CA ALA A 337 22.45 -3.57 -3.58
C ALA A 337 23.96 -3.79 -3.70
N GLU A 338 24.77 -2.74 -3.94
CA GLU A 338 26.24 -2.82 -3.94
C GLU A 338 26.81 -3.33 -2.61
N ARG A 339 26.12 -3.04 -1.50
CA ARG A 339 26.46 -3.48 -0.16
C ARG A 339 25.94 -4.88 0.18
N ASN A 340 25.41 -5.61 -0.80
CA ASN A 340 24.77 -6.92 -0.62
C ASN A 340 23.63 -6.88 0.40
N TRP A 341 22.73 -5.90 0.27
CA TRP A 341 21.54 -5.75 1.10
C TRP A 341 21.85 -5.45 2.58
N LYS A 342 23.06 -4.95 2.86
CA LYS A 342 23.41 -4.42 4.19
C LYS A 342 23.06 -2.93 4.24
N PRO A 343 22.16 -2.51 5.16
CA PRO A 343 21.77 -1.12 5.28
C PRO A 343 22.95 -0.15 5.38
N GLN A 344 22.74 1.05 4.85
CA GLN A 344 23.57 2.21 5.09
C GLN A 344 23.65 2.54 6.58
N THR A 345 24.72 3.21 7.02
CA THR A 345 24.90 3.54 8.44
C THR A 345 24.10 4.76 8.89
N SER A 346 23.67 5.60 7.96
CA SER A 346 22.74 6.69 8.24
C SER A 346 21.51 6.59 7.34
N GLN A 347 20.43 7.21 7.82
CA GLN A 347 19.16 7.29 7.12
C GLN A 347 18.66 8.73 7.22
N ARG A 348 18.00 9.21 6.17
CA ARG A 348 17.34 10.52 6.16
C ARG A 348 15.98 10.40 5.50
N LEU A 349 14.95 10.67 6.30
CA LEU A 349 13.60 10.85 5.81
C LEU A 349 13.44 12.28 5.30
N LEU A 350 13.09 12.43 4.02
CA LEU A 350 12.75 13.70 3.43
C LEU A 350 11.36 14.13 3.90
N ASN A 351 11.27 15.34 4.46
CA ASN A 351 10.00 15.91 4.91
C ASN A 351 9.99 17.44 4.74
N ASP A 352 10.38 18.19 5.78
CA ASP A 352 10.40 19.65 5.73
C ASP A 352 11.47 20.19 4.77
N ASP A 353 12.49 19.38 4.47
CA ASP A 353 13.59 19.68 3.56
C ASP A 353 13.29 19.42 2.07
N ILE A 354 12.10 18.87 1.74
CA ILE A 354 11.63 18.73 0.36
C ILE A 354 11.40 20.14 -0.24
N LEU A 355 12.03 20.41 -1.39
CA LEU A 355 11.93 21.69 -2.08
C LEU A 355 10.69 21.78 -2.96
N ASP A 356 10.52 20.80 -3.84
CA ASP A 356 9.48 20.73 -4.87
C ASP A 356 9.26 19.25 -5.27
N GLY A 357 8.34 19.03 -6.19
CA GLY A 357 7.99 17.74 -6.75
C GLY A 357 6.63 17.22 -6.30
N ASP A 358 6.23 16.13 -6.94
CA ASP A 358 4.93 15.50 -6.81
C ASP A 358 5.07 14.02 -6.46
N GLU A 359 4.04 13.52 -5.78
CA GLU A 359 3.75 12.10 -5.69
C GLU A 359 2.62 11.73 -6.66
N GLU A 360 2.99 10.99 -7.71
CA GLU A 360 2.04 10.45 -8.68
C GLU A 360 1.78 8.97 -8.39
N LEU A 361 0.73 8.68 -7.63
CA LEU A 361 0.30 7.33 -7.28
C LEU A 361 -1.01 6.97 -7.98
N GLY A 362 -1.00 5.90 -8.76
CA GLY A 362 -2.20 5.40 -9.41
C GLY A 362 -2.12 3.96 -9.86
N VAL A 363 -3.15 3.53 -10.56
CA VAL A 363 -3.28 2.18 -11.10
C VAL A 363 -3.32 2.24 -12.62
N LEU A 364 -2.45 1.48 -13.27
CA LEU A 364 -2.37 1.36 -14.73
C LEU A 364 -3.01 0.04 -15.15
N LEU A 365 -4.26 0.12 -15.62
CA LEU A 365 -5.02 -1.02 -16.13
C LEU A 365 -4.68 -1.20 -17.62
N MET A 366 -4.32 -2.42 -18.02
CA MET A 366 -3.78 -2.71 -19.36
C MET A 366 -4.45 -3.93 -19.98
N GLY A 367 -4.53 -3.96 -21.31
CA GLY A 367 -5.08 -5.07 -22.11
C GLY A 367 -6.50 -4.85 -22.62
N HIS A 368 -7.21 -3.84 -22.13
CA HIS A 368 -8.56 -3.50 -22.60
C HIS A 368 -8.55 -2.92 -24.02
N ALA A 369 -9.74 -2.73 -24.60
CA ALA A 369 -9.92 -2.25 -25.97
C ALA A 369 -9.39 -0.81 -26.25
N ARG A 370 -9.02 -0.07 -25.20
CA ARG A 370 -8.36 1.25 -25.28
C ARG A 370 -6.91 1.19 -24.79
N ASN A 371 -6.29 0.03 -24.95
CA ASN A 371 -4.90 -0.27 -24.64
C ASN A 371 -4.54 -0.20 -23.14
N SER A 372 -4.32 1.01 -22.62
CA SER A 372 -3.94 1.26 -21.23
C SER A 372 -4.63 2.49 -20.65
N TYR A 373 -4.94 2.44 -19.36
CA TYR A 373 -5.59 3.51 -18.62
C TYR A 373 -4.99 3.65 -17.23
N TRP A 374 -4.31 4.77 -16.98
CA TRP A 374 -3.85 5.15 -15.66
C TRP A 374 -4.92 5.95 -14.95
N TYR A 375 -5.20 5.65 -13.69
CA TYR A 375 -6.09 6.45 -12.84
C TYR A 375 -5.49 6.61 -11.45
N GLY A 376 -5.38 7.85 -10.98
CA GLY A 376 -4.73 8.08 -9.69
C GLY A 376 -4.56 9.55 -9.33
N SER A 377 -3.82 9.74 -8.25
CA SER A 377 -3.51 10.99 -7.58
C SER A 377 -2.21 11.58 -8.10
N ARG A 378 -2.19 12.90 -8.30
CA ARG A 378 -1.00 13.70 -8.57
C ARG A 378 -1.01 14.84 -7.56
N LEU A 379 -0.24 14.68 -6.50
CA LEU A 379 -0.22 15.59 -5.36
C LEU A 379 1.16 16.22 -5.26
N SER A 380 1.23 17.55 -5.33
CA SER A 380 2.50 18.26 -5.11
C SER A 380 2.81 18.44 -3.64
N ILE A 381 4.09 18.55 -3.29
CA ILE A 381 4.52 18.89 -1.92
C ILE A 381 3.90 20.21 -1.45
N HIS A 382 3.74 21.18 -2.35
CA HIS A 382 3.14 22.48 -2.03
C HIS A 382 1.65 22.34 -1.67
N GLN A 383 0.91 21.51 -2.41
CA GLN A 383 -0.48 21.21 -2.08
C GLN A 383 -0.56 20.44 -0.76
N ALA A 384 0.27 19.44 -0.56
CA ALA A 384 0.26 18.62 0.65
C ALA A 384 0.44 19.48 1.92
N ARG A 385 1.46 20.35 1.93
CA ARG A 385 1.73 21.29 3.02
C ARG A 385 0.59 22.28 3.26
N ALA A 386 -0.10 22.71 2.21
CA ALA A 386 -1.25 23.62 2.34
C ALA A 386 -2.50 22.90 2.89
N LEU A 387 -2.66 21.61 2.61
CA LEU A 387 -3.82 20.82 3.00
C LEU A 387 -3.72 20.27 4.43
N CYS A 388 -2.56 19.76 4.83
CA CYS A 388 -2.34 19.22 6.16
C CYS A 388 -0.88 19.35 6.62
N PRO A 389 -0.61 19.94 7.80
CA PRO A 389 0.76 20.04 8.30
C PRO A 389 1.37 18.66 8.57
N HIS A 390 2.70 18.61 8.67
CA HIS A 390 3.49 17.40 8.94
C HIS A 390 3.33 16.28 7.90
N ASN A 391 2.89 16.63 6.69
CA ASN A 391 2.83 15.70 5.56
C ASN A 391 3.65 16.22 4.36
N SER A 392 4.43 15.32 3.79
CA SER A 392 4.88 15.32 2.40
C SER A 392 3.75 14.92 1.44
N ALA A 393 4.00 14.92 0.12
CA ALA A 393 3.02 14.42 -0.83
C ALA A 393 2.78 12.91 -0.65
N THR A 394 3.85 12.12 -0.44
CA THR A 394 3.77 10.68 -0.14
C THR A 394 2.93 10.42 1.10
N SER A 395 3.27 11.06 2.22
CA SER A 395 2.59 10.79 3.49
C SER A 395 1.14 11.26 3.49
N LEU A 396 0.77 12.38 2.83
CA LEU A 396 -0.62 12.82 2.82
C LEU A 396 -1.55 11.82 2.10
N GLN A 397 -1.08 11.17 1.04
CA GLN A 397 -1.87 10.14 0.35
C GLN A 397 -2.15 8.94 1.28
N VAL A 398 -1.15 8.53 2.07
CA VAL A 398 -1.31 7.45 3.06
C VAL A 398 -2.23 7.88 4.19
N THR A 399 -2.01 9.06 4.78
CA THR A 399 -2.73 9.52 5.97
C THR A 399 -4.19 9.86 5.67
N ALA A 400 -4.49 10.33 4.45
CA ALA A 400 -5.86 10.50 3.98
C ALA A 400 -6.62 9.17 3.88
N ALA A 401 -5.95 8.12 3.38
CA ALA A 401 -6.54 6.79 3.32
C ALA A 401 -6.75 6.20 4.72
N VAL A 402 -5.75 6.29 5.60
CA VAL A 402 -5.87 5.88 7.01
C VAL A 402 -7.06 6.58 7.68
N LEU A 403 -7.21 7.89 7.51
CA LEU A 403 -8.36 8.63 8.02
C LEU A 403 -9.69 8.03 7.52
N ALA A 404 -9.80 7.79 6.22
CA ALA A 404 -11.01 7.21 5.63
C ALA A 404 -11.30 5.80 6.18
N GLY A 405 -10.27 4.99 6.36
CA GLY A 405 -10.37 3.66 6.98
C GLY A 405 -10.83 3.72 8.44
N VAL A 406 -10.26 4.63 9.24
CA VAL A 406 -10.68 4.86 10.63
C VAL A 406 -12.15 5.27 10.70
N ILE A 407 -12.57 6.26 9.89
CA ILE A 407 -13.98 6.70 9.85
C ILE A 407 -14.90 5.54 9.44
N TRP A 408 -14.51 4.76 8.43
CA TRP A 408 -15.30 3.64 7.97
C TRP A 408 -15.43 2.54 9.03
N ALA A 409 -14.35 2.20 9.73
CA ALA A 409 -14.34 1.21 10.80
C ALA A 409 -15.19 1.64 12.00
N ILE A 410 -15.18 2.94 12.35
CA ILE A 410 -16.07 3.49 13.39
C ILE A 410 -17.55 3.34 13.00
N ARG A 411 -17.89 3.58 11.73
CA ARG A 411 -19.27 3.44 11.21
C ARG A 411 -19.70 1.99 11.05
N ASN A 412 -18.75 1.08 10.90
CA ASN A 412 -18.99 -0.34 10.63
C ASN A 412 -18.19 -1.18 11.63
N PRO A 413 -18.54 -1.21 12.93
CA PRO A 413 -17.65 -1.73 13.97
C PRO A 413 -17.60 -3.26 14.08
N GLN A 414 -18.45 -4.01 13.38
CA GLN A 414 -18.60 -5.47 13.52
C GLN A 414 -18.41 -6.21 12.19
N ARG A 415 -17.33 -5.92 11.47
CA ARG A 415 -17.04 -6.50 10.15
C ARG A 415 -15.95 -7.57 10.19
N GLY A 416 -15.40 -7.88 11.36
CA GLY A 416 -14.27 -8.80 11.48
C GLY A 416 -13.04 -8.28 10.73
N ILE A 417 -12.16 -9.20 10.33
CA ILE A 417 -10.96 -8.88 9.55
C ILE A 417 -11.38 -8.64 8.09
N ILE A 418 -11.00 -7.48 7.54
CA ILE A 418 -11.41 -7.05 6.20
C ILE A 418 -10.28 -6.34 5.46
N GLU A 419 -10.19 -6.56 4.15
CA GLU A 419 -9.19 -5.92 3.29
C GLU A 419 -9.77 -4.71 2.52
N PRO A 420 -8.93 -3.78 2.03
CA PRO A 420 -9.39 -2.60 1.28
C PRO A 420 -10.24 -2.95 0.07
N ASP A 421 -9.94 -4.07 -0.60
CA ASP A 421 -10.67 -4.56 -1.78
C ASP A 421 -12.15 -4.85 -1.48
N GLU A 422 -12.53 -5.06 -0.23
CA GLU A 422 -13.90 -5.37 0.18
C GLU A 422 -14.72 -4.11 0.57
N LEU A 423 -14.07 -2.95 0.68
CA LEU A 423 -14.71 -1.72 1.14
C LEU A 423 -15.53 -1.02 0.04
N PRO A 424 -16.52 -0.18 0.43
CA PRO A 424 -17.27 0.66 -0.49
C PRO A 424 -16.39 1.80 -1.04
N PHE A 425 -15.76 1.56 -2.18
CA PHE A 425 -14.75 2.47 -2.75
C PHE A 425 -15.20 3.93 -2.91
N ARG A 426 -16.49 4.18 -3.22
CA ARG A 426 -17.02 5.54 -3.36
C ARG A 426 -17.01 6.32 -2.05
N GLU A 427 -17.37 5.68 -0.94
CA GLU A 427 -17.36 6.32 0.38
C GLU A 427 -15.91 6.64 0.79
N ILE A 428 -15.00 5.67 0.63
CA ILE A 428 -13.59 5.86 0.95
C ILE A 428 -12.97 6.98 0.10
N LEU A 429 -13.18 6.92 -1.22
CA LEU A 429 -12.67 7.94 -2.14
C LEU A 429 -13.26 9.32 -1.84
N GLN A 430 -14.54 9.43 -1.46
CA GLN A 430 -15.15 10.70 -1.10
C GLN A 430 -14.42 11.38 0.08
N ILE A 431 -13.99 10.60 1.08
CA ILE A 431 -13.22 11.11 2.23
C ILE A 431 -11.78 11.47 1.84
N CYS A 432 -11.16 10.66 0.97
CA CYS A 432 -9.77 10.87 0.56
C CYS A 432 -9.61 12.06 -0.39
N MET A 433 -10.53 12.24 -1.35
CA MET A 433 -10.40 13.15 -2.50
C MET A 433 -9.91 14.57 -2.17
N PRO A 434 -10.35 15.21 -1.07
CA PRO A 434 -9.85 16.52 -0.65
C PRO A 434 -8.33 16.60 -0.40
N TYR A 435 -7.68 15.46 -0.17
CA TYR A 435 -6.27 15.34 0.20
C TYR A 435 -5.39 14.76 -0.91
N LEU A 436 -5.95 14.44 -2.09
CA LEU A 436 -5.25 13.75 -3.17
C LEU A 436 -4.83 14.67 -4.33
N GLY A 437 -4.88 15.99 -4.15
CA GLY A 437 -4.51 16.93 -5.20
C GLY A 437 -5.36 16.72 -6.45
N LYS A 438 -4.71 16.55 -7.62
CA LYS A 438 -5.42 16.25 -8.87
C LYS A 438 -5.58 14.75 -9.04
N VAL A 439 -6.82 14.26 -9.00
CA VAL A 439 -7.15 12.87 -9.34
C VAL A 439 -7.73 12.80 -10.75
N GLU A 440 -7.07 12.07 -11.65
CA GLU A 440 -7.44 12.03 -13.06
C GLU A 440 -7.22 10.67 -13.71
N GLY A 441 -7.87 10.46 -14.86
CA GLY A 441 -7.74 9.27 -15.69
C GLY A 441 -7.13 9.59 -17.05
N ILE A 442 -6.08 8.87 -17.43
CA ILE A 442 -5.32 9.14 -18.65
C ILE A 442 -5.15 7.84 -19.44
N TYR A 443 -5.58 7.87 -20.70
CA TYR A 443 -5.35 6.79 -21.66
C TYR A 443 -4.00 6.95 -22.35
N THR A 444 -3.39 5.84 -22.71
CA THR A 444 -2.14 5.82 -23.47
C THR A 444 -2.09 4.61 -24.41
N ASP A 445 -1.49 4.80 -25.59
CA ASP A 445 -1.20 3.74 -26.56
C ASP A 445 0.11 3.01 -26.24
N TRP A 446 0.79 3.39 -25.15
CA TRP A 446 2.03 2.75 -24.72
C TRP A 446 1.83 1.25 -24.42
N THR A 447 2.82 0.45 -24.78
CA THR A 447 2.94 -0.94 -24.34
C THR A 447 4.39 -1.22 -23.91
N PRO A 448 4.66 -2.32 -23.17
CA PRO A 448 6.01 -2.75 -22.88
C PRO A 448 6.86 -3.04 -24.12
N LEU A 449 6.28 -3.15 -25.32
CA LEU A 449 6.99 -3.29 -26.59
C LEU A 449 7.30 -1.95 -27.28
N SER A 450 6.76 -0.84 -26.79
CA SER A 450 7.03 0.48 -27.35
C SER A 450 8.50 0.86 -27.22
N GLY A 451 9.14 1.22 -28.33
CA GLY A 451 10.52 1.73 -28.34
C GLY A 451 11.58 0.69 -27.95
N ARG A 452 11.29 -0.61 -28.14
CA ARG A 452 12.26 -1.69 -27.88
C ARG A 452 13.57 -1.46 -28.61
N HIS A 453 14.65 -1.82 -27.95
CA HIS A 453 15.98 -1.58 -28.45
C HIS A 453 16.24 -2.47 -29.68
N SER A 454 16.71 -1.87 -30.78
CA SER A 454 16.92 -2.60 -32.03
C SER A 454 18.34 -3.16 -32.20
N LEU A 455 19.30 -2.75 -31.36
CA LEU A 455 20.70 -3.14 -31.56
C LEU A 455 21.09 -4.43 -30.83
N MET A 456 20.34 -4.80 -29.79
CA MET A 456 20.59 -6.02 -29.00
C MET A 456 19.33 -6.89 -29.04
N PRO A 457 19.47 -8.21 -29.26
CA PRO A 457 18.33 -9.10 -29.23
C PRO A 457 17.73 -9.15 -27.83
N GLU A 458 16.42 -8.96 -27.73
CA GLU A 458 15.65 -9.08 -26.50
C GLU A 458 14.64 -10.22 -26.63
N GLN A 459 14.52 -11.07 -25.61
CA GLN A 459 13.44 -12.04 -25.56
C GLN A 459 12.12 -11.29 -25.31
N THR A 460 11.23 -11.33 -26.28
CA THR A 460 9.91 -10.67 -26.23
C THR A 460 8.83 -11.59 -26.76
N ASP A 461 7.59 -11.32 -26.38
CA ASP A 461 6.39 -11.93 -26.98
C ASP A 461 5.63 -10.86 -27.77
N GLU A 462 5.83 -10.80 -29.08
CA GLU A 462 5.16 -9.85 -29.97
C GLU A 462 3.67 -10.16 -30.18
N SER A 463 3.22 -11.39 -29.86
CA SER A 463 1.82 -11.78 -30.02
C SER A 463 0.91 -11.21 -28.93
N ASP A 464 1.50 -10.85 -27.78
CA ASP A 464 0.80 -10.23 -26.67
C ASP A 464 1.74 -9.26 -25.92
N PRO A 465 1.59 -7.93 -26.11
CA PRO A 465 2.45 -6.95 -25.45
C PRO A 465 2.40 -7.01 -23.92
N TRP A 466 1.35 -7.59 -23.33
CA TRP A 466 1.08 -7.60 -21.90
C TRP A 466 1.62 -8.81 -21.16
N GLN A 467 2.37 -9.68 -21.84
CA GLN A 467 3.08 -10.76 -21.16
C GLN A 467 4.18 -10.21 -20.25
N PHE A 468 4.34 -10.81 -19.07
CA PHE A 468 5.33 -10.37 -18.09
C PHE A 468 6.77 -10.45 -18.62
N VAL A 469 7.07 -11.32 -19.59
CA VAL A 469 8.37 -11.34 -20.29
C VAL A 469 8.68 -10.01 -20.98
N ASN A 470 7.66 -9.28 -21.44
CA ASN A 470 7.84 -7.96 -22.01
C ASN A 470 7.96 -6.90 -20.89
N VAL A 471 7.22 -7.04 -19.80
CA VAL A 471 7.27 -6.06 -18.70
C VAL A 471 8.62 -6.12 -17.98
N ARG A 472 9.10 -7.31 -17.65
CA ARG A 472 10.34 -7.52 -16.89
C ARG A 472 11.57 -7.06 -17.67
N ILE A 473 12.51 -6.44 -16.98
CA ILE A 473 13.84 -6.13 -17.50
C ILE A 473 14.80 -7.19 -16.95
N THR A 474 15.41 -7.96 -17.85
CA THR A 474 16.27 -9.12 -17.55
C THR A 474 17.70 -8.87 -17.94
#